data_AF-A0A9E2QAD7-F1
#
_entry.id   AF-A0A9E2QAD7-F1
#
_cell.length_a   1.000
_cell.length_b   1.000
_cell.length_c   1.000
_cell.angle_alpha   90.00
_cell.angle_beta   90.00
_cell.angle_gamma   90.00
#
_symmetry.space_group_name_H-M   'P 1'
#
loop_
_entity.id
_entity.type
_entity.pdbx_description
1 polymer ?
#
loop_
_entity_poly.entity_id
_entity_poly.type
_entity_poly.pdbx_seq_one_letter_code
_entity_poly.pdbx_strand_id
1 'polypeptide(L)'
;MGDSNSGDSSAAKFLTGNIMRLIESVESADPAELSRELFGDGQESFQAIIEALPRIINTAVQVCGDLAEALESLPADGGAEMLADSLSEINGTEIGEAVNSLSQVIIRFYESDPGLFNKIKMTVASDTVGAIDFGKLRKRLTYQARMRTEYNREALAMMGKEPVALINLVSLLPEYVNNTLALLNQLLDILTFPPEAMTYAVFKILEEIHWEEMSGAVNGVSAFINTLRRGDLLLGDGGSDFTGVISSASENFMENVDFIEVARAVSALSEYVEAAATSLAGEALGKEGGALAISGALLSISNSAIRSTSAILERAAALGPEAFRAMARGMKDGLDARELGTAINSSLVLFNRFAAGDPELAGTIMGNALSGVDSEQAGLAGKTLITGFGGALLAGPAAGEPLCPGVVATAVNNTLASFNRLSAEDPQLVARRLDRFLADLDEEQLGEAARRASSQITDAALRNPGIARALVKALMSATYKFMKGYVKSFRIKREQGVR
;
A
#
# COMPACT_ATOMS: atom_id res chain seq x y z
N MET A 1 -44.82 66.47 12.71
CA MET A 1 -43.74 65.47 12.57
C MET A 1 -44.27 64.38 11.65
N GLY A 2 -43.66 64.21 10.47
CA GLY A 2 -44.03 63.18 9.49
C GLY A 2 -44.29 63.75 8.10
N ASP A 3 -43.22 64.10 7.37
CA ASP A 3 -43.29 64.34 5.91
C ASP A 3 -41.89 64.39 5.25
N SER A 4 -41.00 63.45 5.60
CA SER A 4 -39.61 63.43 5.10
C SER A 4 -39.19 62.11 4.46
N ASN A 5 -40.08 61.40 3.76
CA ASN A 5 -39.74 60.10 3.14
C ASN A 5 -40.17 59.94 1.66
N SER A 6 -40.44 61.02 0.93
CA SER A 6 -40.86 60.96 -0.49
C SER A 6 -39.71 61.02 -1.50
N GLY A 7 -38.48 61.35 -1.07
CA GLY A 7 -37.31 61.50 -1.95
C GLY A 7 -36.65 60.19 -2.38
N ASP A 8 -36.52 59.21 -1.48
CA ASP A 8 -35.82 57.95 -1.75
C ASP A 8 -36.55 57.04 -2.76
N SER A 9 -37.88 57.13 -2.85
CA SER A 9 -38.65 56.34 -3.82
C SER A 9 -38.39 56.75 -5.28
N SER A 10 -37.98 57.99 -5.55
CA SER A 10 -37.79 58.47 -6.93
C SER A 10 -36.47 58.00 -7.52
N ALA A 11 -35.40 58.00 -6.71
CA ALA A 11 -34.08 57.54 -7.15
C ALA A 11 -34.06 56.03 -7.38
N ALA A 12 -34.68 55.25 -6.47
CA ALA A 12 -34.81 53.80 -6.62
C ALA A 12 -35.60 53.43 -7.89
N LYS A 13 -36.75 54.07 -8.14
CA LYS A 13 -37.55 53.83 -9.36
C LYS A 13 -36.79 54.21 -10.64
N PHE A 14 -36.01 55.29 -10.60
CA PHE A 14 -35.16 55.69 -11.73
C PHE A 14 -34.05 54.67 -12.00
N LEU A 15 -33.39 54.17 -10.96
CA LEU A 15 -32.36 53.12 -11.06
C LEU A 15 -32.94 51.80 -11.57
N THR A 16 -34.05 51.32 -11.01
CA THR A 16 -34.72 50.10 -11.50
C THR A 16 -35.15 50.26 -12.96
N GLY A 17 -35.68 51.43 -13.34
CA GLY A 17 -36.03 51.72 -14.73
C GLY A 17 -34.83 51.69 -15.68
N ASN A 18 -33.69 52.22 -15.27
CA ASN A 18 -32.47 52.17 -16.07
C ASN A 18 -31.86 50.76 -16.14
N ILE A 19 -31.93 49.98 -15.06
CA ILE A 19 -31.48 48.58 -15.05
C ILE A 19 -32.36 47.74 -15.97
N MET A 20 -33.69 47.89 -15.90
CA MET A 20 -34.60 47.16 -16.79
C MET A 20 -34.38 47.53 -18.25
N ARG A 21 -34.17 48.82 -18.55
CA ARG A 21 -33.78 49.25 -19.90
C ARG A 21 -32.43 48.68 -20.33
N LEU A 22 -31.45 48.60 -19.42
CA LEU A 22 -30.15 48.01 -19.70
C LEU A 22 -30.31 46.52 -20.00
N ILE A 23 -31.10 45.79 -19.21
CA ILE A 23 -31.41 44.37 -19.44
C ILE A 23 -32.10 44.20 -20.79
N GLU A 24 -33.16 44.97 -21.07
CA GLU A 24 -33.89 44.93 -22.34
C GLU A 24 -32.99 45.31 -23.53
N SER A 25 -32.06 46.26 -23.33
CA SER A 25 -31.06 46.63 -24.35
C SER A 25 -30.00 45.55 -24.56
N VAL A 26 -29.57 44.87 -23.49
CA VAL A 26 -28.61 43.76 -23.56
C VAL A 26 -29.25 42.52 -24.19
N GLU A 27 -30.52 42.25 -23.87
CA GLU A 27 -31.29 41.12 -24.43
C GLU A 27 -31.60 41.32 -25.92
N SER A 28 -31.78 42.57 -26.36
CA SER A 28 -32.05 42.89 -27.77
C SER A 28 -30.80 43.17 -28.62
N ALA A 29 -29.64 43.36 -28.00
CA ALA A 29 -28.39 43.62 -28.71
C ALA A 29 -27.67 42.32 -29.11
N ASP A 30 -27.05 42.32 -30.28
CA ASP A 30 -26.10 41.26 -30.66
C ASP A 30 -24.87 41.34 -29.73
N PRO A 31 -24.52 40.26 -29.00
CA PRO A 31 -23.33 40.23 -28.13
C PRO A 31 -22.04 40.69 -28.82
N ALA A 32 -21.90 40.43 -30.14
CA ALA A 32 -20.74 40.86 -30.91
C ALA A 32 -20.71 42.38 -31.14
N GLU A 33 -21.88 43.01 -31.30
CA GLU A 33 -22.02 44.46 -31.43
C GLU A 33 -21.77 45.15 -30.09
N LEU A 34 -22.34 44.62 -29.01
CA LEU A 34 -22.15 45.13 -27.65
C LEU A 34 -20.68 45.05 -27.22
N SER A 35 -20.02 43.93 -27.52
CA SER A 35 -18.57 43.76 -27.29
C SER A 35 -17.75 44.78 -28.11
N ARG A 36 -18.10 45.01 -29.38
CA ARG A 36 -17.40 45.97 -30.23
C ARG A 36 -17.59 47.42 -29.76
N GLU A 37 -18.76 47.79 -29.25
CA GLU A 37 -18.98 49.12 -28.69
C GLU A 37 -18.25 49.32 -27.35
N LEU A 38 -18.25 48.30 -26.48
CA LEU A 38 -17.60 48.37 -25.18
C LEU A 38 -16.06 48.32 -25.28
N PHE A 39 -15.53 47.52 -26.21
CA PHE A 39 -14.10 47.21 -26.33
C PHE A 39 -13.50 47.67 -27.67
N GLY A 40 -14.16 48.54 -28.42
CA GLY A 40 -13.65 49.12 -29.67
C GLY A 40 -12.35 49.92 -29.49
N ASP A 41 -11.85 50.52 -30.57
CA ASP A 41 -10.46 51.05 -30.74
C ASP A 41 -9.96 52.09 -29.70
N GLY A 42 -10.79 52.51 -28.73
CA GLY A 42 -10.41 53.43 -27.68
C GLY A 42 -9.71 52.74 -26.50
N GLN A 43 -8.39 52.92 -26.39
CA GLN A 43 -7.61 52.58 -25.18
C GLN A 43 -8.21 53.20 -23.91
N GLU A 44 -8.83 54.37 -24.03
CA GLU A 44 -9.52 55.07 -22.94
C GLU A 44 -10.74 54.31 -22.42
N SER A 45 -11.57 53.72 -23.31
CA SER A 45 -12.74 52.93 -22.92
C SER A 45 -12.32 51.66 -22.18
N PHE A 46 -11.30 50.96 -22.68
CA PHE A 46 -10.76 49.78 -22.02
C PHE A 46 -10.21 50.10 -20.63
N GLN A 47 -9.44 51.19 -20.50
CA GLN A 47 -8.92 51.62 -19.21
C GLN A 47 -10.05 52.00 -18.24
N ALA A 48 -11.08 52.72 -18.70
CA ALA A 48 -12.24 53.05 -17.89
C ALA A 48 -12.98 51.79 -17.40
N ILE A 49 -13.09 50.76 -18.24
CA ILE A 49 -13.69 49.46 -17.85
C ILE A 49 -12.82 48.76 -16.80
N ILE A 50 -11.49 48.72 -16.98
CA ILE A 50 -10.59 48.11 -15.99
C ILE A 50 -10.62 48.85 -14.65
N GLU A 51 -10.67 50.18 -14.66
CA GLU A 51 -10.81 51.00 -13.45
C GLU A 51 -12.19 50.82 -12.78
N ALA A 52 -13.24 50.60 -13.57
CA ALA A 52 -14.58 50.29 -13.07
C ALA A 52 -14.75 48.83 -12.64
N LEU A 53 -13.85 47.93 -13.05
CA LEU A 53 -13.99 46.48 -12.87
C LEU A 53 -14.25 46.05 -11.42
N PRO A 54 -13.55 46.58 -10.38
CA PRO A 54 -13.86 46.23 -9.00
C PRO A 54 -15.29 46.60 -8.59
N ARG A 55 -15.80 47.75 -9.07
CA ARG A 55 -17.19 48.16 -8.82
C ARG A 55 -18.16 47.27 -9.57
N ILE A 56 -17.88 46.93 -10.82
CA ILE A 56 -18.70 46.00 -11.61
C ILE A 56 -18.77 44.64 -10.91
N ILE A 57 -17.64 44.11 -10.43
CA ILE A 57 -17.60 42.85 -9.68
C ILE A 57 -18.41 42.96 -8.38
N ASN A 58 -18.22 44.01 -7.58
CA ASN A 58 -18.96 44.18 -6.33
C ASN A 58 -20.48 44.32 -6.57
N THR A 59 -20.89 45.07 -7.59
CA THR A 59 -22.29 45.17 -8.00
C THR A 59 -22.83 43.81 -8.46
N ALA A 60 -22.06 43.06 -9.27
CA ALA A 60 -22.45 41.72 -9.68
C ALA A 60 -22.59 40.76 -8.49
N VAL A 61 -21.67 40.80 -7.52
CA VAL A 61 -21.75 40.02 -6.28
C VAL A 61 -22.99 40.39 -5.48
N GLN A 62 -23.32 41.68 -5.36
CA GLN A 62 -24.54 42.13 -4.67
C GLN A 62 -25.81 41.66 -5.40
N VAL A 63 -25.86 41.81 -6.73
CA VAL A 63 -26.97 41.32 -7.55
C VAL A 63 -27.13 39.81 -7.42
N CYS A 64 -26.03 39.04 -7.41
CA CYS A 64 -26.08 37.61 -7.17
C CYS A 64 -26.58 37.27 -5.76
N GLY A 65 -26.23 38.08 -4.75
CA GLY A 65 -26.76 37.96 -3.39
C GLY A 65 -28.26 38.20 -3.33
N ASP A 66 -28.73 39.31 -3.89
CA ASP A 66 -30.14 39.67 -3.96
C ASP A 66 -30.96 38.64 -4.76
N LEU A 67 -30.39 38.14 -5.87
CA LEU A 67 -31.00 37.07 -6.67
C LEU A 67 -31.06 35.76 -5.90
N ALA A 68 -30.01 35.40 -5.15
CA ALA A 68 -30.02 34.20 -4.32
C ALA A 68 -31.07 34.29 -3.21
N GLU A 69 -31.21 35.45 -2.55
CA GLU A 69 -32.28 35.68 -1.56
C GLU A 69 -33.68 35.60 -2.19
N ALA A 70 -33.84 36.17 -3.39
CA ALA A 70 -35.09 36.08 -4.13
C ALA A 70 -35.41 34.63 -4.52
N LEU A 71 -34.44 33.86 -5.01
CA LEU A 71 -34.59 32.44 -5.33
C LEU A 71 -34.88 31.59 -4.09
N GLU A 72 -34.26 31.88 -2.94
CA GLU A 72 -34.56 31.21 -1.66
C GLU A 72 -36.01 31.45 -1.21
N SER A 73 -36.62 32.57 -1.61
CA SER A 73 -38.01 32.90 -1.30
C SER A 73 -39.04 32.19 -2.20
N LEU A 74 -38.61 31.65 -3.34
CA LEU A 74 -39.49 30.93 -4.26
C LEU A 74 -39.73 29.48 -3.79
N PRO A 75 -40.88 28.86 -4.15
CA PRO A 75 -41.04 27.42 -4.01
C PRO A 75 -39.96 26.67 -4.78
N ALA A 76 -39.42 25.59 -4.20
CA ALA A 76 -38.29 24.85 -4.76
C ALA A 76 -38.50 24.41 -6.22
N ASP A 77 -39.71 24.00 -6.56
CA ASP A 77 -40.06 23.55 -7.92
C ASP A 77 -40.05 24.72 -8.92
N GLY A 78 -40.59 25.88 -8.54
CA GLY A 78 -40.66 27.06 -9.42
C GLY A 78 -39.31 27.73 -9.64
N GLY A 79 -38.47 27.79 -8.61
CA GLY A 79 -37.10 28.32 -8.75
C GLY A 79 -36.21 27.44 -9.64
N ALA A 80 -36.38 26.11 -9.58
CA ALA A 80 -35.62 25.17 -10.40
C ALA A 80 -35.98 25.27 -11.89
N GLU A 81 -37.27 25.37 -12.23
CA GLU A 81 -37.74 25.51 -13.62
C GLU A 81 -37.24 26.83 -14.24
N MET A 82 -37.39 27.95 -13.55
CA MET A 82 -36.90 29.25 -14.03
C MET A 82 -35.37 29.26 -14.26
N LEU A 83 -34.62 28.63 -13.36
CA LEU A 83 -33.16 28.48 -13.53
C LEU A 83 -32.82 27.58 -14.71
N ALA A 84 -33.52 26.45 -14.88
CA ALA A 84 -33.29 25.53 -15.99
C ALA A 84 -33.55 26.20 -17.34
N ASP A 85 -34.66 26.94 -17.47
CA ASP A 85 -35.00 27.69 -18.68
C ASP A 85 -33.93 28.73 -18.99
N SER A 86 -33.54 29.53 -17.99
CA SER A 86 -32.50 30.56 -18.15
C SER A 86 -31.14 29.96 -18.55
N LEU A 87 -30.79 28.79 -17.99
CA LEU A 87 -29.53 28.12 -18.32
C LEU A 87 -29.57 27.43 -19.70
N SER A 88 -30.75 27.08 -20.21
CA SER A 88 -30.90 26.40 -21.50
C SER A 88 -30.60 27.31 -22.70
N GLU A 89 -30.72 28.62 -22.51
CA GLU A 89 -30.43 29.63 -23.54
C GLU A 89 -28.94 29.93 -23.68
N ILE A 90 -28.10 29.40 -22.77
CA ILE A 90 -26.66 29.66 -22.77
C ILE A 90 -25.97 28.88 -23.90
N ASN A 91 -25.32 29.61 -24.82
CA ASN A 91 -24.51 29.02 -25.88
C ASN A 91 -23.17 28.51 -25.34
N GLY A 92 -23.05 27.19 -25.16
CA GLY A 92 -21.81 26.55 -24.69
C GLY A 92 -20.57 26.80 -25.56
N THR A 93 -20.75 27.09 -26.86
CA THR A 93 -19.64 27.39 -27.79
C THR A 93 -19.00 28.74 -27.45
N GLU A 94 -19.82 29.77 -27.23
CA GLU A 94 -19.36 31.12 -26.87
C GLU A 94 -18.69 31.12 -25.50
N ILE A 95 -19.20 30.33 -24.54
CA ILE A 95 -18.52 30.12 -23.25
C ILE A 95 -17.14 29.50 -23.47
N GLY A 96 -17.03 28.48 -24.32
CA GLY A 96 -15.75 27.84 -24.65
C GLY A 96 -14.72 28.84 -25.20
N GLU A 97 -15.13 29.67 -26.14
CA GLU A 97 -14.28 30.73 -26.74
C GLU A 97 -13.89 31.81 -25.72
N ALA A 98 -14.83 32.23 -24.87
CA ALA A 98 -14.59 33.20 -23.81
C ALA A 98 -13.61 32.64 -22.75
N VAL A 99 -13.78 31.38 -22.33
CA VAL A 99 -12.87 30.69 -21.40
C VAL A 99 -11.47 30.57 -21.99
N ASN A 100 -11.34 30.24 -23.27
CA ASN A 100 -10.05 30.19 -23.96
C ASN A 100 -9.37 31.58 -23.98
N SER A 101 -10.13 32.63 -24.30
CA SER A 101 -9.62 34.01 -24.33
C SER A 101 -9.19 34.48 -22.95
N LEU A 102 -10.00 34.21 -21.92
CA LEU A 102 -9.67 34.50 -20.53
C LEU A 102 -8.42 33.73 -20.07
N SER A 103 -8.31 32.46 -20.43
CA SER A 103 -7.14 31.63 -20.10
C SER A 103 -5.87 32.23 -20.69
N GLN A 104 -5.90 32.72 -21.93
CA GLN A 104 -4.75 33.42 -22.54
C GLN A 104 -4.38 34.70 -21.78
N VAL A 105 -5.36 35.48 -21.33
CA VAL A 105 -5.12 36.69 -20.53
C VAL A 105 -4.50 36.33 -19.18
N ILE A 106 -5.04 35.31 -18.50
CA ILE A 106 -4.50 34.82 -17.22
C ILE A 106 -3.06 34.33 -17.39
N ILE A 107 -2.78 33.54 -18.44
CA ILE A 107 -1.43 33.07 -18.76
C ILE A 107 -0.49 34.26 -18.95
N ARG A 108 -0.87 35.26 -19.75
CA ARG A 108 -0.05 36.46 -19.97
C ARG A 108 0.22 37.24 -18.69
N PHE A 109 -0.77 37.40 -17.82
CA PHE A 109 -0.57 38.07 -16.54
C PHE A 109 0.32 37.27 -15.60
N TYR A 110 0.14 35.95 -15.55
CA TYR A 110 0.98 35.07 -14.74
C TYR A 110 2.45 35.07 -15.23
N GLU A 111 2.66 35.03 -16.55
CA GLU A 111 4.00 35.15 -17.16
C GLU A 111 4.65 36.52 -16.88
N SER A 112 3.84 37.58 -16.76
CA SER A 112 4.32 38.93 -16.49
C SER A 112 4.64 39.19 -15.00
N ASP A 113 3.79 38.72 -14.09
CA ASP A 113 4.01 38.77 -12.63
C ASP A 113 3.37 37.55 -11.94
N PRO A 114 4.14 36.48 -11.68
CA PRO A 114 3.64 35.27 -11.01
C PRO A 114 3.08 35.54 -9.60
N GLY A 115 3.48 36.64 -8.95
CA GLY A 115 3.05 37.01 -7.61
C GLY A 115 1.76 37.85 -7.57
N LEU A 116 1.28 38.34 -8.72
CA LEU A 116 0.14 39.25 -8.80
C LEU A 116 -1.12 38.65 -8.17
N PHE A 117 -1.44 37.40 -8.53
CA PHE A 117 -2.63 36.72 -8.03
C PHE A 117 -2.54 36.42 -6.53
N ASN A 118 -1.36 36.14 -5.98
CA ASN A 118 -1.21 35.87 -4.56
C ASN A 118 -1.45 37.13 -3.73
N LYS A 119 -0.97 38.29 -4.19
CA LYS A 119 -1.22 39.59 -3.54
C LYS A 119 -2.71 39.94 -3.49
N ILE A 120 -3.42 39.73 -4.60
CA ILE A 120 -4.86 40.02 -4.70
C ILE A 120 -5.68 39.04 -3.86
N LYS A 121 -5.36 37.74 -3.90
CA LYS A 121 -6.11 36.69 -3.20
C LYS A 121 -6.04 36.80 -1.68
N MET A 122 -4.91 37.21 -1.10
CA MET A 122 -4.76 37.22 0.36
C MET A 122 -5.66 38.23 1.07
N THR A 123 -5.82 39.44 0.52
CA THR A 123 -6.70 40.46 1.11
C THR A 123 -8.17 40.03 1.05
N VAL A 124 -8.62 39.55 -0.11
CA VAL A 124 -10.01 39.11 -0.30
C VAL A 124 -10.30 37.84 0.51
N ALA A 125 -9.37 36.88 0.54
CA ALA A 125 -9.55 35.63 1.28
C ALA A 125 -9.70 35.86 2.78
N SER A 126 -8.91 36.76 3.38
CA SER A 126 -9.00 37.09 4.82
C SER A 126 -10.40 37.62 5.17
N ASP A 127 -10.89 38.59 4.42
CA ASP A 127 -12.21 39.20 4.67
C ASP A 127 -13.35 38.18 4.43
N THR A 128 -13.20 37.34 3.39
CA THR A 128 -14.18 36.30 3.07
C THR A 128 -14.24 35.23 4.17
N VAL A 129 -13.08 34.74 4.64
CA VAL A 129 -13.01 33.70 5.68
C VAL A 129 -13.67 34.17 6.98
N GLY A 130 -13.52 35.44 7.35
CA GLY A 130 -14.17 36.01 8.53
C GLY A 130 -15.70 36.11 8.43
N ALA A 131 -16.24 36.21 7.22
CA ALA A 131 -17.68 36.36 6.97
C ALA A 131 -18.41 35.03 6.70
N ILE A 132 -17.68 33.95 6.42
CA ILE A 132 -18.28 32.66 6.05
C ILE A 132 -18.85 31.93 7.27
N ASP A 133 -20.12 31.54 7.17
CA ASP A 133 -20.69 30.47 8.01
C ASP A 133 -20.17 29.11 7.50
N PHE A 134 -19.20 28.54 8.21
CA PHE A 134 -18.58 27.26 7.87
C PHE A 134 -19.57 26.08 7.85
N GLY A 135 -20.68 26.16 8.59
CA GLY A 135 -21.74 25.16 8.56
C GLY A 135 -22.50 25.18 7.22
N LYS A 136 -22.85 26.37 6.74
CA LYS A 136 -23.44 26.55 5.39
C LYS A 136 -22.43 26.22 4.29
N LEU A 137 -21.17 26.64 4.43
CA LEU A 137 -20.12 26.31 3.47
C LEU A 137 -19.94 24.79 3.36
N ARG A 138 -19.85 24.07 4.50
CA ARG A 138 -19.76 22.61 4.49
C ARG A 138 -20.93 21.99 3.71
N LYS A 139 -22.17 22.38 4.03
CA LYS A 139 -23.37 21.86 3.32
C LYS A 139 -23.29 22.14 1.82
N ARG A 140 -22.97 23.38 1.43
CA ARG A 140 -22.81 23.79 0.03
C ARG A 140 -21.75 22.95 -0.66
N LEU A 141 -20.58 22.77 -0.06
CA LEU A 141 -19.49 21.96 -0.62
C LEU A 141 -19.92 20.51 -0.79
N THR A 142 -20.65 19.93 0.16
CA THR A 142 -21.20 18.57 0.02
C THR A 142 -22.19 18.46 -1.14
N TYR A 143 -23.13 19.39 -1.28
CA TYR A 143 -24.07 19.39 -2.41
C TYR A 143 -23.36 19.63 -3.75
N GLN A 144 -22.42 20.58 -3.77
CA GLN A 144 -21.64 20.90 -4.96
C GLN A 144 -20.75 19.73 -5.37
N ALA A 145 -20.13 19.02 -4.43
CA ALA A 145 -19.36 17.82 -4.72
C ALA A 145 -20.25 16.76 -5.40
N ARG A 146 -21.45 16.50 -4.86
CA ARG A 146 -22.40 15.53 -5.44
C ARG A 146 -22.83 15.90 -6.86
N MET A 147 -23.26 17.15 -7.08
CA MET A 147 -23.65 17.62 -8.41
C MET A 147 -22.47 17.59 -9.40
N ARG A 148 -21.28 18.00 -8.95
CA ARG A 148 -20.08 17.98 -9.78
C ARG A 148 -19.64 16.56 -10.11
N THR A 149 -19.87 15.57 -9.26
CA THR A 149 -19.50 14.18 -9.57
C THR A 149 -20.25 13.67 -10.80
N GLU A 150 -21.56 13.92 -10.91
CA GLU A 150 -22.36 13.50 -12.08
C GLU A 150 -21.92 14.25 -13.34
N TYR A 151 -21.82 15.58 -13.27
CA TYR A 151 -21.33 16.40 -14.36
C TYR A 151 -19.92 15.98 -14.82
N ASN A 152 -18.99 15.77 -13.87
CA ASN A 152 -17.62 15.35 -14.17
C ASN A 152 -17.59 13.96 -14.79
N ARG A 153 -18.47 13.03 -14.39
CA ARG A 153 -18.57 11.71 -15.02
C ARG A 153 -18.99 11.83 -16.48
N GLU A 154 -19.99 12.67 -16.77
CA GLU A 154 -20.43 12.92 -18.15
C GLU A 154 -19.36 13.63 -18.97
N ALA A 155 -18.73 14.67 -18.41
CA ALA A 155 -17.62 15.39 -19.03
C ALA A 155 -16.44 14.46 -19.33
N LEU A 156 -16.04 13.61 -18.37
CA LEU A 156 -14.98 12.61 -18.58
C LEU A 156 -15.40 11.56 -19.62
N ALA A 157 -16.66 11.13 -19.66
CA ALA A 157 -17.16 10.21 -20.68
C ALA A 157 -17.16 10.84 -22.08
N MET A 158 -17.44 12.15 -22.17
CA MET A 158 -17.32 12.91 -23.42
C MET A 158 -15.85 13.06 -23.84
N MET A 159 -14.97 13.48 -22.93
CA MET A 159 -13.52 13.57 -23.19
C MET A 159 -12.90 12.22 -23.54
N GLY A 160 -13.42 11.12 -22.98
CA GLY A 160 -12.96 9.77 -23.29
C GLY A 160 -13.14 9.35 -24.74
N LYS A 161 -13.96 10.08 -25.51
CA LYS A 161 -14.08 9.90 -26.96
C LYS A 161 -12.89 10.51 -27.73
N GLU A 162 -12.12 11.37 -27.08
CA GLU A 162 -10.95 12.07 -27.64
C GLU A 162 -9.68 11.74 -26.82
N PRO A 163 -8.88 10.72 -27.22
CA PRO A 163 -7.71 10.28 -26.48
C PRO A 163 -6.68 11.38 -26.19
N VAL A 164 -6.55 12.36 -27.10
CA VAL A 164 -5.62 13.50 -26.94
C VAL A 164 -6.05 14.40 -25.78
N ALA A 165 -7.35 14.65 -25.61
CA ALA A 165 -7.87 15.44 -24.49
C ALA A 165 -7.58 14.74 -23.15
N LEU A 166 -7.75 13.40 -23.09
CA LEU A 166 -7.39 12.63 -21.91
C LEU A 166 -5.88 12.68 -21.61
N ILE A 167 -5.02 12.56 -22.62
CA ILE A 167 -3.56 12.64 -22.43
C ILE A 167 -3.17 14.03 -21.88
N ASN A 168 -3.74 15.10 -22.44
CA ASN A 168 -3.49 16.47 -21.97
C ASN A 168 -4.04 16.69 -20.55
N LEU A 169 -5.14 16.04 -20.17
CA LEU A 169 -5.65 16.10 -18.80
C LEU A 169 -4.73 15.34 -17.84
N VAL A 170 -4.24 14.16 -18.25
CA VAL A 170 -3.32 13.34 -17.46
C VAL A 170 -1.97 14.04 -17.29
N SER A 171 -1.50 14.83 -18.26
CA SER A 171 -0.25 15.59 -18.12
C SER A 171 -0.32 16.72 -17.09
N LEU A 172 -1.51 17.18 -16.72
CA LEU A 172 -1.72 18.14 -15.62
C LEU A 172 -1.72 17.46 -14.24
N LEU A 173 -1.87 16.14 -14.20
CA LEU A 173 -1.99 15.39 -12.94
C LEU A 173 -0.79 15.57 -12.00
N PRO A 174 0.48 15.54 -12.45
CA PRO A 174 1.63 15.75 -11.57
C PRO A 174 1.61 17.10 -10.86
N GLU A 175 1.28 18.18 -11.58
CA GLU A 175 1.18 19.52 -10.98
C GLU A 175 0.04 19.59 -9.96
N TYR A 176 -1.11 19.02 -10.28
CA TYR A 176 -2.24 18.95 -9.36
C TYR A 176 -1.91 18.14 -8.10
N VAL A 177 -1.24 17.00 -8.25
CA VAL A 177 -0.79 16.16 -7.13
C VAL A 177 0.21 16.93 -6.26
N ASN A 178 1.23 17.56 -6.86
CA ASN A 178 2.23 18.33 -6.11
C ASN A 178 1.61 19.51 -5.34
N ASN A 179 0.70 20.25 -5.97
CA ASN A 179 -0.02 21.34 -5.31
C ASN A 179 -0.92 20.82 -4.18
N THR A 180 -1.61 19.69 -4.39
CA THR A 180 -2.42 19.06 -3.35
C THR A 180 -1.57 18.59 -2.17
N LEU A 181 -0.39 18.00 -2.42
CA LEU A 181 0.54 17.59 -1.37
C LEU A 181 1.09 18.80 -0.60
N ALA A 182 1.41 19.90 -1.27
CA ALA A 182 1.84 21.13 -0.60
C ALA A 182 0.74 21.71 0.29
N LEU A 183 -0.50 21.75 -0.20
CA LEU A 183 -1.66 22.18 0.59
C LEU A 183 -1.94 21.22 1.74
N LEU A 184 -1.80 19.91 1.54
CA LEU A 184 -1.98 18.91 2.59
C LEU A 184 -0.91 19.05 3.67
N ASN A 185 0.35 19.27 3.30
CA ASN A 185 1.42 19.53 4.27
C ASN A 185 1.11 20.79 5.09
N GLN A 186 0.72 21.89 4.43
CA GLN A 186 0.32 23.11 5.13
C GLN A 186 -0.90 22.89 6.03
N LEU A 187 -1.88 22.09 5.58
CA LEU A 187 -3.03 21.72 6.37
C LEU A 187 -2.59 20.90 7.60
N LEU A 188 -1.74 19.89 7.44
CA LEU A 188 -1.22 19.07 8.55
C LEU A 188 -0.44 19.91 9.56
N ASP A 189 0.35 20.88 9.09
CA ASP A 189 1.07 21.83 9.95
C ASP A 189 0.10 22.71 10.77
N ILE A 190 -1.04 23.10 10.18
CA ILE A 190 -2.09 23.89 10.85
C ILE A 190 -2.93 23.00 11.78
N LEU A 191 -3.15 21.74 11.42
CA LEU A 191 -3.99 20.78 12.14
C LEU A 191 -3.26 20.17 13.35
N THR A 192 -2.57 20.98 14.16
CA THR A 192 -2.10 20.59 15.50
C THR A 192 -3.28 20.51 16.47
N PHE A 193 -4.24 19.63 16.19
CA PHE A 193 -5.33 19.32 17.10
C PHE A 193 -4.86 18.34 18.17
N PRO A 194 -5.54 18.31 19.33
CA PRO A 194 -5.39 17.21 20.28
C PRO A 194 -5.58 15.87 19.54
N PRO A 195 -4.75 14.84 19.81
CA PRO A 195 -4.80 13.56 19.11
C PRO A 195 -6.22 12.96 19.04
N GLU A 196 -7.01 13.13 20.09
CA GLU A 196 -8.39 12.64 20.19
C GLU A 196 -9.32 13.28 19.16
N ALA A 197 -9.18 14.59 18.92
CA ALA A 197 -9.98 15.31 17.95
C ALA A 197 -9.59 14.93 16.51
N MET A 198 -8.30 14.71 16.26
CA MET A 198 -7.81 14.20 14.98
C MET A 198 -8.34 12.79 14.71
N THR A 199 -8.23 11.87 15.68
CA THR A 199 -8.78 10.51 15.55
C THR A 199 -10.28 10.53 15.28
N TYR A 200 -11.06 11.35 16.00
CA TYR A 200 -12.49 11.50 15.75
C TYR A 200 -12.79 12.04 14.34
N ALA A 201 -12.03 13.05 13.89
CA ALA A 201 -12.19 13.59 12.54
C ALA A 201 -11.88 12.54 11.47
N VAL A 202 -10.81 11.75 11.65
CA VAL A 202 -10.45 10.65 10.74
C VAL A 202 -11.54 9.59 10.71
N PHE A 203 -12.04 9.13 11.86
CA PHE A 203 -13.12 8.15 11.91
C PHE A 203 -14.39 8.66 11.23
N LYS A 204 -14.76 9.91 11.47
CA LYS A 204 -15.90 10.52 10.80
C LYS A 204 -15.72 10.61 9.28
N ILE A 205 -14.51 10.92 8.81
CA ILE A 205 -14.19 10.88 7.38
C ILE A 205 -14.36 9.44 6.86
N LEU A 206 -13.82 8.44 7.54
CA LEU A 206 -13.96 7.03 7.14
C LEU A 206 -15.42 6.55 7.12
N GLU A 207 -16.26 7.01 8.05
CA GLU A 207 -17.71 6.74 8.06
C GLU A 207 -18.46 7.45 6.92
N GLU A 208 -18.04 8.66 6.57
CA GLU A 208 -18.65 9.45 5.47
C GLU A 208 -18.13 9.02 4.07
N ILE A 209 -17.10 8.17 3.98
CA ILE A 209 -16.62 7.62 2.70
C ILE A 209 -17.66 6.66 2.13
N HIS A 210 -18.04 6.91 0.89
CA HIS A 210 -18.86 5.99 0.11
C HIS A 210 -18.01 4.80 -0.37
N TRP A 211 -18.05 3.70 0.39
CA TRP A 211 -17.21 2.52 0.13
C TRP A 211 -17.50 1.82 -1.20
N GLU A 212 -18.73 1.94 -1.73
CA GLU A 212 -19.06 1.42 -3.07
C GLU A 212 -18.23 2.13 -4.16
N GLU A 213 -18.23 3.47 -4.17
CA GLU A 213 -17.45 4.28 -5.11
C GLU A 213 -15.95 4.07 -4.91
N MET A 214 -15.48 3.96 -3.66
CA MET A 214 -14.09 3.64 -3.36
C MET A 214 -13.69 2.29 -3.96
N SER A 215 -14.52 1.26 -3.80
CA SER A 215 -14.26 -0.06 -4.41
C SER A 215 -14.26 0.01 -5.94
N GLY A 216 -15.15 0.80 -6.54
CA GLY A 216 -15.18 1.06 -7.97
C GLY A 216 -13.90 1.75 -8.46
N ALA A 217 -13.41 2.74 -7.72
CA ALA A 217 -12.15 3.43 -7.99
C ALA A 217 -10.95 2.47 -7.89
N VAL A 218 -10.87 1.65 -6.84
CA VAL A 218 -9.83 0.63 -6.66
C VAL A 218 -9.83 -0.37 -7.82
N ASN A 219 -11.00 -0.81 -8.27
CA ASN A 219 -11.13 -1.69 -9.44
C ASN A 219 -10.65 -1.00 -10.73
N GLY A 220 -11.02 0.28 -10.92
CA GLY A 220 -10.56 1.09 -12.04
C GLY A 220 -9.04 1.26 -12.08
N VAL A 221 -8.43 1.59 -10.94
CA VAL A 221 -6.97 1.68 -10.78
C VAL A 221 -6.30 0.33 -11.05
N SER A 222 -6.86 -0.76 -10.53
CA SER A 222 -6.35 -2.11 -10.79
C SER A 222 -6.39 -2.47 -12.27
N ALA A 223 -7.48 -2.15 -12.97
CA ALA A 223 -7.61 -2.35 -14.42
C ALA A 223 -6.62 -1.48 -15.20
N PHE A 224 -6.40 -0.24 -14.76
CA PHE A 224 -5.41 0.66 -15.34
C PHE A 224 -3.98 0.14 -15.15
N ILE A 225 -3.58 -0.26 -13.94
CA ILE A 225 -2.26 -0.86 -13.65
C ILE A 225 -2.04 -2.11 -14.50
N ASN A 226 -3.04 -2.99 -14.62
CA ASN A 226 -2.96 -4.17 -15.48
C ASN A 226 -2.81 -3.80 -16.97
N THR A 227 -3.37 -2.66 -17.38
CA THR A 227 -3.23 -2.14 -18.75
C THR A 227 -1.85 -1.53 -18.97
N LEU A 228 -1.33 -0.75 -18.02
CA LEU A 228 0.05 -0.26 -18.04
C LEU A 228 1.05 -1.42 -18.10
N ARG A 229 0.89 -2.43 -17.25
CA ARG A 229 1.75 -3.62 -17.25
C ARG A 229 1.70 -4.35 -18.60
N ARG A 230 0.53 -4.47 -19.22
CA ARG A 230 0.41 -5.05 -20.57
C ARG A 230 1.09 -4.16 -21.62
N GLY A 231 0.96 -2.84 -21.50
CA GLY A 231 1.65 -1.88 -22.37
C GLY A 231 3.17 -2.01 -22.27
N ASP A 232 3.71 -2.07 -21.06
CA ASP A 232 5.13 -2.30 -20.79
C ASP A 232 5.64 -3.61 -21.40
N LEU A 233 4.87 -4.70 -21.28
CA LEU A 233 5.17 -5.98 -21.93
C LEU A 233 5.13 -5.90 -23.47
N LEU A 234 4.25 -5.07 -24.05
CA LEU A 234 4.13 -4.88 -25.50
C LEU A 234 5.24 -3.99 -26.07
N LEU A 235 5.79 -3.06 -25.27
CA LEU A 235 6.90 -2.19 -25.67
C LEU A 235 8.26 -2.91 -25.68
N GLY A 236 8.29 -4.18 -25.27
CA GLY A 236 9.25 -5.13 -25.84
C GLY A 236 10.43 -5.55 -24.98
N ASP A 237 10.54 -5.14 -23.71
CA ASP A 237 11.63 -5.66 -22.85
C ASP A 237 11.30 -5.80 -21.36
N GLY A 238 10.13 -5.36 -20.87
CA GLY A 238 9.89 -5.25 -19.41
C GLY A 238 11.03 -4.48 -18.70
N GLY A 239 11.68 -3.57 -19.45
CA GLY A 239 13.07 -3.20 -19.28
C GLY A 239 13.24 -1.73 -18.91
N SER A 240 14.19 -1.52 -18.00
CA SER A 240 14.87 -0.30 -17.53
C SER A 240 14.08 0.98 -17.27
N ASP A 241 13.17 1.40 -18.13
CA ASP A 241 12.68 2.77 -18.15
C ASP A 241 11.66 3.02 -17.05
N PHE A 242 10.67 2.14 -16.89
CA PHE A 242 9.73 2.21 -15.76
C PHE A 242 10.46 1.99 -14.42
N THR A 243 11.38 1.03 -14.37
CA THR A 243 12.20 0.80 -13.17
C THR A 243 13.11 1.99 -12.87
N GLY A 244 13.59 2.69 -13.89
CA GLY A 244 14.42 3.89 -13.76
C GLY A 244 13.62 5.06 -13.21
N VAL A 245 12.42 5.31 -13.74
CA VAL A 245 11.51 6.33 -13.21
C VAL A 245 11.14 6.03 -11.75
N ILE A 246 10.80 4.77 -11.43
CA ILE A 246 10.53 4.36 -10.04
C ILE A 246 11.78 4.51 -9.18
N SER A 247 12.96 4.12 -9.65
CA SER A 247 14.20 4.21 -8.89
C SER A 247 14.54 5.66 -8.57
N SER A 248 14.47 6.56 -9.56
CA SER A 248 14.71 8.00 -9.36
C SER A 248 13.66 8.63 -8.44
N ALA A 249 12.39 8.27 -8.59
CA ALA A 249 11.34 8.73 -7.68
C ALA A 249 11.55 8.20 -6.25
N SER A 250 11.98 6.94 -6.12
CA SER A 250 12.29 6.33 -4.82
C SER A 250 13.51 6.98 -4.19
N GLU A 251 14.58 7.24 -4.93
CA GLU A 251 15.78 7.92 -4.44
C GLU A 251 15.44 9.32 -3.92
N ASN A 252 14.74 10.13 -4.72
CA ASN A 252 14.26 11.45 -4.29
C ASN A 252 13.35 11.36 -3.06
N PHE A 253 12.46 10.38 -2.99
CA PHE A 253 11.63 10.16 -1.79
C PHE A 253 12.49 9.82 -0.57
N MET A 254 13.45 8.90 -0.73
CA MET A 254 14.29 8.43 0.37
C MET A 254 15.22 9.53 0.91
N GLU A 255 15.67 10.47 0.07
CA GLU A 255 16.49 11.61 0.51
C GLU A 255 15.72 12.64 1.35
N ASN A 256 14.41 12.74 1.17
CA ASN A 256 13.56 13.76 1.81
C ASN A 256 12.73 13.23 2.99
N VAL A 257 12.81 11.93 3.28
CA VAL A 257 11.99 11.27 4.29
C VAL A 257 12.77 11.06 5.59
N ASP A 258 12.18 11.50 6.70
CA ASP A 258 12.62 11.09 8.04
C ASP A 258 12.17 9.64 8.30
N PHE A 259 13.07 8.69 8.05
CA PHE A 259 12.80 7.26 8.25
C PHE A 259 12.45 6.89 9.68
N ILE A 260 12.90 7.65 10.68
CA ILE A 260 12.57 7.36 12.08
C ILE A 260 11.09 7.67 12.30
N GLU A 261 10.62 8.82 11.80
CA GLU A 261 9.22 9.20 11.93
C GLU A 261 8.32 8.33 11.05
N VAL A 262 8.75 7.97 9.83
CA VAL A 262 8.03 7.00 9.00
C VAL A 262 7.95 5.63 9.66
N ALA A 263 9.03 5.13 10.27
CA ALA A 263 8.98 3.85 10.97
C ALA A 263 7.99 3.87 12.15
N ARG A 264 7.92 4.97 12.92
CA ARG A 264 6.91 5.16 13.98
C ARG A 264 5.50 5.21 13.42
N ALA A 265 5.28 5.98 12.34
CA ALA A 265 3.99 6.08 11.68
C ALA A 265 3.54 4.73 11.11
N VAL A 266 4.44 3.98 10.48
CA VAL A 266 4.17 2.62 9.98
C VAL A 266 3.85 1.66 11.12
N SER A 267 4.58 1.71 12.24
CA SER A 267 4.29 0.89 13.43
C SER A 267 2.89 1.19 13.97
N ALA A 268 2.55 2.47 14.16
CA ALA A 268 1.23 2.88 14.62
C ALA A 268 0.14 2.48 13.62
N LEU A 269 0.38 2.64 12.32
CA LEU A 269 -0.55 2.25 11.27
C LEU A 269 -0.74 0.73 11.21
N SER A 270 0.30 -0.05 11.50
CA SER A 270 0.26 -1.52 11.44
C SER A 270 -0.77 -2.11 12.39
N GLU A 271 -0.94 -1.53 13.58
CA GLU A 271 -1.97 -1.93 14.55
C GLU A 271 -3.39 -1.74 13.98
N TYR A 272 -3.62 -0.61 13.28
CA TYR A 272 -4.91 -0.35 12.62
C TYR A 272 -5.11 -1.21 11.37
N VAL A 273 -4.04 -1.48 10.61
CA VAL A 273 -4.07 -2.37 9.45
C VAL A 273 -4.36 -3.80 9.87
N GLU A 274 -3.84 -4.28 11.00
CA GLU A 274 -4.17 -5.60 11.53
C GLU A 274 -5.66 -5.73 11.86
N ALA A 275 -6.23 -4.73 12.55
CA ALA A 275 -7.66 -4.71 12.86
C ALA A 275 -8.51 -4.70 11.58
N ALA A 276 -8.15 -3.87 10.61
CA ALA A 276 -8.83 -3.80 9.32
C ALA A 276 -8.68 -5.10 8.51
N ALA A 277 -7.48 -5.67 8.44
CA ALA A 277 -7.19 -6.91 7.72
C ALA A 277 -7.95 -8.10 8.34
N THR A 278 -8.01 -8.18 9.67
CA THR A 278 -8.77 -9.22 10.39
C THR A 278 -10.26 -9.10 10.11
N SER A 279 -10.81 -7.88 10.13
CA SER A 279 -12.21 -7.61 9.79
C SER A 279 -12.54 -7.99 8.34
N LEU A 280 -11.71 -7.55 7.39
CA LEU A 280 -11.88 -7.85 5.96
C LEU A 280 -11.71 -9.34 5.67
N ALA A 281 -10.73 -10.00 6.27
CA ALA A 281 -10.51 -11.43 6.11
C ALA A 281 -11.71 -12.23 6.66
N GLY A 282 -12.25 -11.85 7.81
CA GLY A 282 -13.44 -12.47 8.38
C GLY A 282 -14.65 -12.37 7.45
N GLU A 283 -14.94 -11.16 6.95
CA GLU A 283 -16.06 -10.91 6.05
C GLU A 283 -15.91 -11.65 4.71
N ALA A 284 -14.72 -11.62 4.12
CA ALA A 284 -14.50 -12.18 2.80
C ALA A 284 -14.30 -13.70 2.79
N LEU A 285 -13.79 -14.30 3.88
CA LEU A 285 -13.83 -15.75 4.07
C LEU A 285 -15.27 -16.26 4.28
N GLY A 286 -16.18 -15.39 4.74
CA GLY A 286 -17.61 -15.70 4.89
C GLY A 286 -18.39 -15.75 3.57
N LYS A 287 -17.86 -15.18 2.47
CA LYS A 287 -18.53 -15.13 1.17
C LYS A 287 -18.13 -16.29 0.26
N GLU A 288 -19.11 -16.88 -0.42
CA GLU A 288 -18.86 -17.93 -1.43
C GLU A 288 -17.96 -17.38 -2.55
N GLY A 289 -16.80 -18.02 -2.77
CA GLY A 289 -15.78 -17.56 -3.72
C GLY A 289 -14.77 -16.53 -3.18
N GLY A 290 -15.07 -15.83 -2.09
CA GLY A 290 -14.17 -14.85 -1.47
C GLY A 290 -12.87 -15.47 -0.95
N ALA A 291 -12.96 -16.67 -0.36
CA ALA A 291 -11.80 -17.42 0.12
C ALA A 291 -10.80 -17.80 -0.99
N LEU A 292 -11.28 -18.08 -2.21
CA LEU A 292 -10.41 -18.39 -3.35
C LEU A 292 -9.76 -17.12 -3.92
N ALA A 293 -10.52 -16.03 -4.04
CA ALA A 293 -10.00 -14.75 -4.51
C ALA A 293 -8.92 -14.20 -3.54
N ILE A 294 -9.20 -14.27 -2.24
CA ILE A 294 -8.26 -13.85 -1.20
C ILE A 294 -7.05 -14.77 -1.15
N SER A 295 -7.20 -16.09 -1.23
CA SER A 295 -6.03 -16.98 -1.20
C SER A 295 -5.09 -16.73 -2.38
N GLY A 296 -5.63 -16.52 -3.58
CA GLY A 296 -4.83 -16.13 -4.75
C GLY A 296 -4.12 -14.79 -4.58
N ALA A 297 -4.83 -13.77 -4.07
CA ALA A 297 -4.24 -12.46 -3.78
C ALA A 297 -3.16 -12.54 -2.69
N LEU A 298 -3.43 -13.24 -1.58
CA LEU A 298 -2.49 -13.45 -0.49
C LEU A 298 -1.25 -14.21 -0.94
N LEU A 299 -1.36 -15.22 -1.80
CA LEU A 299 -0.20 -15.90 -2.38
C LEU A 299 0.64 -14.97 -3.26
N SER A 300 -0.02 -14.12 -4.07
CA SER A 300 0.68 -13.11 -4.88
C SER A 300 1.40 -12.08 -4.02
N ILE A 301 0.71 -11.55 -3.00
CA ILE A 301 1.28 -10.62 -2.01
C ILE A 301 2.43 -11.28 -1.26
N SER A 302 2.27 -12.53 -0.79
CA SER A 302 3.30 -13.28 -0.08
C SER A 302 4.51 -13.51 -0.97
N ASN A 303 4.34 -13.90 -2.23
CA ASN A 303 5.45 -14.07 -3.17
C ASN A 303 6.16 -12.74 -3.46
N SER A 304 5.42 -11.63 -3.55
CA SER A 304 6.00 -10.30 -3.67
C SER A 304 6.78 -9.90 -2.42
N ALA A 305 6.19 -10.13 -1.24
CA ALA A 305 6.79 -9.84 0.06
C ALA A 305 8.04 -10.69 0.29
N ILE A 306 8.03 -11.99 -0.05
CA ILE A 306 9.20 -12.88 0.05
C ILE A 306 10.33 -12.37 -0.87
N ARG A 307 10.03 -12.00 -2.12
CA ARG A 307 11.03 -11.44 -3.04
C ARG A 307 11.60 -10.11 -2.54
N SER A 308 10.74 -9.21 -2.07
CA SER A 308 11.16 -7.92 -1.51
C SER A 308 12.01 -8.12 -0.25
N THR A 309 11.54 -8.97 0.67
CA THR A 309 12.28 -9.32 1.90
C THR A 309 13.61 -9.97 1.56
N SER A 310 13.68 -10.87 0.58
CA SER A 310 14.94 -11.45 0.12
C SER A 310 15.92 -10.39 -0.39
N ALA A 311 15.44 -9.45 -1.22
CA ALA A 311 16.28 -8.36 -1.73
C ALA A 311 16.75 -7.42 -0.60
N ILE A 312 15.89 -7.14 0.38
CA ILE A 312 16.24 -6.36 1.57
C ILE A 312 17.27 -7.11 2.42
N LEU A 313 17.07 -8.41 2.67
CA LEU A 313 17.99 -9.24 3.46
C LEU A 313 19.34 -9.38 2.78
N GLU A 314 19.38 -9.51 1.45
CA GLU A 314 20.62 -9.53 0.69
C GLU A 314 21.40 -8.22 0.83
N ARG A 315 20.70 -7.07 0.71
CA ARG A 315 21.31 -5.75 0.98
C ARG A 315 21.72 -5.59 2.44
N ALA A 316 20.93 -6.11 3.38
CA ALA A 316 21.23 -6.07 4.80
C ALA A 316 22.45 -6.95 5.16
N ALA A 317 22.62 -8.08 4.47
CA ALA A 317 23.78 -8.96 4.63
C ALA A 317 25.08 -8.31 4.13
N ALA A 318 24.99 -7.35 3.21
CA ALA A 318 26.13 -6.54 2.76
C ALA A 318 26.50 -5.41 3.73
N LEU A 319 25.71 -5.16 4.78
CA LEU A 319 26.00 -4.12 5.77
C LEU A 319 27.15 -4.54 6.71
N GLY A 320 27.86 -3.52 7.21
CA GLY A 320 28.93 -3.74 8.19
C GLY A 320 28.41 -4.30 9.53
N PRO A 321 29.29 -4.91 10.36
CA PRO A 321 28.89 -5.56 11.61
C PRO A 321 28.16 -4.64 12.60
N GLU A 322 28.45 -3.34 12.58
CA GLU A 322 27.80 -2.37 13.47
C GLU A 322 26.33 -2.15 13.11
N ALA A 323 26.01 -1.97 11.82
CA ALA A 323 24.66 -1.85 11.32
C ALA A 323 23.84 -3.13 11.60
N PHE A 324 24.45 -4.30 11.43
CA PHE A 324 23.80 -5.57 11.78
C PHE A 324 23.49 -5.67 13.29
N ARG A 325 24.38 -5.20 14.17
CA ARG A 325 24.11 -5.14 15.62
C ARG A 325 23.02 -4.12 15.98
N ALA A 326 22.91 -3.01 15.25
CA ALA A 326 21.84 -2.05 15.44
C ALA A 326 20.49 -2.66 15.00
N MET A 327 20.46 -3.31 13.84
CA MET A 327 19.29 -4.05 13.35
C MET A 327 18.87 -5.15 14.32
N ALA A 328 19.82 -5.97 14.81
CA ALA A 328 19.52 -7.03 15.76
C ALA A 328 18.97 -6.50 17.10
N ARG A 329 19.44 -5.33 17.57
CA ARG A 329 18.88 -4.65 18.74
C ARG A 329 17.46 -4.15 18.47
N GLY A 330 17.24 -3.47 17.35
CA GLY A 330 15.91 -3.02 16.94
C GLY A 330 14.92 -4.18 16.80
N MET A 331 15.34 -5.30 16.21
CA MET A 331 14.52 -6.52 16.14
C MET A 331 14.24 -7.09 17.52
N LYS A 332 15.22 -7.12 18.42
CA LYS A 332 15.01 -7.62 19.79
C LYS A 332 14.00 -6.76 20.56
N ASP A 333 14.06 -5.44 20.40
CA ASP A 333 13.23 -4.51 21.17
C ASP A 333 11.81 -4.37 20.56
N GLY A 334 11.67 -4.54 19.25
CA GLY A 334 10.40 -4.38 18.54
C GLY A 334 9.65 -5.69 18.21
N LEU A 335 10.32 -6.84 18.18
CA LEU A 335 9.69 -8.11 17.82
C LEU A 335 9.10 -8.81 19.06
N ASP A 336 7.77 -8.88 19.13
CA ASP A 336 7.11 -9.72 20.13
C ASP A 336 7.30 -11.22 19.77
N ALA A 337 8.20 -11.87 20.50
CA ALA A 337 8.50 -13.29 20.33
C ALA A 337 7.27 -14.19 20.51
N ARG A 338 6.27 -13.78 21.30
CA ARG A 338 5.02 -14.52 21.51
C ARG A 338 4.12 -14.44 20.28
N GLU A 339 4.00 -13.27 19.67
CA GLU A 339 3.24 -13.08 18.43
C GLU A 339 3.89 -13.83 17.27
N LEU A 340 5.22 -13.75 17.14
CA LEU A 340 5.97 -14.55 16.16
C LEU A 340 5.72 -16.06 16.38
N GLY A 341 5.76 -16.53 17.63
CA GLY A 341 5.43 -17.92 17.96
C GLY A 341 4.00 -18.31 17.56
N THR A 342 3.04 -17.41 17.76
CA THR A 342 1.63 -17.61 17.37
C THR A 342 1.47 -17.64 15.85
N ALA A 343 2.16 -16.76 15.13
CA ALA A 343 2.18 -16.73 13.67
C ALA A 343 2.79 -18.03 13.10
N ILE A 344 3.96 -18.45 13.59
CA ILE A 344 4.61 -19.71 13.20
C ILE A 344 3.68 -20.90 13.46
N ASN A 345 3.07 -20.97 14.64
CA ASN A 345 2.13 -22.05 14.97
C ASN A 345 0.93 -22.06 14.02
N SER A 346 0.36 -20.90 13.69
CA SER A 346 -0.76 -20.78 12.76
C SER A 346 -0.36 -21.22 11.34
N SER A 347 0.82 -20.84 10.87
CA SER A 347 1.39 -21.30 9.59
C SER A 347 1.61 -22.82 9.58
N LEU A 348 2.12 -23.40 10.67
CA LEU A 348 2.31 -24.85 10.79
C LEU A 348 0.97 -25.60 10.78
N VAL A 349 -0.06 -25.10 11.47
CA VAL A 349 -1.41 -25.69 11.44
C VAL A 349 -1.98 -25.64 10.03
N LEU A 350 -1.85 -24.50 9.33
CA LEU A 350 -2.30 -24.37 7.94
C LEU A 350 -1.54 -25.31 7.01
N PHE A 351 -0.22 -25.38 7.13
CA PHE A 351 0.62 -26.28 6.34
C PHE A 351 0.25 -27.75 6.59
N ASN A 352 0.05 -28.15 7.85
CA ASN A 352 -0.36 -29.51 8.18
C ASN A 352 -1.73 -29.87 7.59
N ARG A 353 -2.69 -28.95 7.61
CA ARG A 353 -3.99 -29.14 6.96
C ARG A 353 -3.84 -29.26 5.44
N PHE A 354 -3.01 -28.42 4.84
CA PHE A 354 -2.71 -28.46 3.41
C PHE A 354 -2.04 -29.77 3.01
N ALA A 355 -0.98 -30.18 3.71
CA ALA A 355 -0.26 -31.42 3.45
C ALA A 355 -1.11 -32.67 3.69
N ALA A 356 -2.09 -32.61 4.61
CA ALA A 356 -3.06 -33.68 4.79
C ALA A 356 -4.07 -33.76 3.64
N GLY A 357 -4.40 -32.63 3.00
CA GLY A 357 -5.29 -32.58 1.85
C GLY A 357 -4.62 -32.98 0.53
N ASP A 358 -3.38 -32.53 0.30
CA ASP A 358 -2.58 -32.84 -0.89
C ASP A 358 -1.08 -33.02 -0.52
N PRO A 359 -0.67 -34.24 -0.13
CA PRO A 359 0.70 -34.49 0.31
C PRO A 359 1.73 -34.40 -0.82
N GLU A 360 1.33 -34.65 -2.08
CA GLU A 360 2.23 -34.58 -3.24
C GLU A 360 2.58 -33.13 -3.57
N LEU A 361 1.57 -32.24 -3.60
CA LEU A 361 1.79 -30.82 -3.80
C LEU A 361 2.60 -30.21 -2.64
N ALA A 362 2.33 -30.59 -1.40
CA ALA A 362 3.13 -30.18 -0.25
C ALA A 362 4.60 -30.64 -0.36
N GLY A 363 4.82 -31.87 -0.81
CA GLY A 363 6.16 -32.40 -1.10
C GLY A 363 6.87 -31.59 -2.20
N THR A 364 6.15 -31.22 -3.26
CA THR A 364 6.68 -30.41 -4.36
C THR A 364 7.06 -29.01 -3.90
N ILE A 365 6.19 -28.34 -3.13
CA ILE A 365 6.45 -27.00 -2.58
C ILE A 365 7.67 -27.02 -1.66
N MET A 366 7.75 -28.00 -0.74
CA MET A 366 8.91 -28.14 0.15
C MET A 366 10.18 -28.49 -0.62
N GLY A 367 10.10 -29.35 -1.63
CA GLY A 367 11.23 -29.68 -2.50
C GLY A 367 11.77 -28.45 -3.22
N ASN A 368 10.87 -27.64 -3.80
CA ASN A 368 11.23 -26.39 -4.47
C ASN A 368 11.83 -25.36 -3.49
N ALA A 369 11.21 -25.20 -2.31
CA ALA A 369 11.73 -24.31 -1.28
C ALA A 369 13.14 -24.73 -0.84
N LEU A 370 13.36 -26.02 -0.55
CA LEU A 370 14.67 -26.55 -0.17
C LEU A 370 15.70 -26.45 -1.30
N SER A 371 15.30 -26.56 -2.56
CA SER A 371 16.21 -26.42 -3.70
C SER A 371 16.76 -25.00 -3.88
N GLY A 372 16.05 -23.99 -3.38
CA GLY A 372 16.50 -22.59 -3.39
C GLY A 372 17.40 -22.23 -2.22
N VAL A 373 17.60 -23.14 -1.25
CA VAL A 373 18.43 -22.89 -0.07
C VAL A 373 19.86 -23.35 -0.33
N ASP A 374 20.81 -22.44 -0.17
CA ASP A 374 22.24 -22.77 -0.13
C ASP A 374 22.51 -23.73 1.04
N SER A 375 22.89 -24.97 0.72
CA SER A 375 23.07 -26.03 1.72
C SER A 375 24.20 -25.74 2.72
N GLU A 376 25.22 -24.97 2.33
CA GLU A 376 26.32 -24.59 3.22
C GLU A 376 25.83 -23.54 4.22
N GLN A 377 25.16 -22.49 3.74
CA GLN A 377 24.58 -21.45 4.60
C GLN A 377 23.50 -22.01 5.51
N ALA A 378 22.65 -22.91 5.02
CA ALA A 378 21.69 -23.62 5.85
C ALA A 378 22.33 -24.48 6.92
N GLY A 379 23.46 -25.12 6.62
CA GLY A 379 24.25 -25.87 7.59
C GLY A 379 24.78 -24.98 8.72
N LEU A 380 25.34 -23.80 8.36
CA LEU A 380 25.84 -22.82 9.33
C LEU A 380 24.72 -22.20 10.17
N ALA A 381 23.61 -21.81 9.53
CA ALA A 381 22.42 -21.30 10.20
C ALA A 381 21.81 -22.37 11.12
N GLY A 382 21.69 -23.60 10.63
CA GLY A 382 21.20 -24.75 11.37
C GLY A 382 22.07 -25.04 12.60
N LYS A 383 23.40 -25.02 12.47
CA LYS A 383 24.33 -25.15 13.61
C LYS A 383 24.10 -24.05 14.64
N THR A 384 23.97 -22.79 14.19
CA THR A 384 23.73 -21.63 15.08
C THR A 384 22.38 -21.73 15.80
N LEU A 385 21.33 -22.14 15.09
CA LEU A 385 20.01 -22.39 15.66
C LEU A 385 20.02 -23.57 16.63
N ILE A 386 20.60 -24.72 16.27
CA ILE A 386 20.64 -25.89 17.15
C ILE A 386 21.41 -25.57 18.44
N THR A 387 22.54 -24.88 18.34
CA THR A 387 23.35 -24.52 19.51
C THR A 387 22.67 -23.46 20.38
N GLY A 388 22.11 -22.40 19.78
CA GLY A 388 21.43 -21.34 20.51
C GLY A 388 20.06 -21.75 21.04
N PHE A 389 19.19 -22.27 20.16
CA PHE A 389 17.84 -22.70 20.48
C PHE A 389 17.83 -23.99 21.30
N GLY A 390 18.72 -24.95 21.03
CA GLY A 390 18.83 -26.17 21.84
C GLY A 390 19.21 -25.85 23.28
N GLY A 391 20.13 -24.90 23.49
CA GLY A 391 20.44 -24.39 24.83
C GLY A 391 19.24 -23.74 25.52
N ALA A 392 18.52 -22.85 24.82
CA ALA A 392 17.36 -22.16 25.36
C ALA A 392 16.17 -23.12 25.64
N LEU A 393 15.92 -24.07 24.75
CA LEU A 393 14.84 -25.04 24.86
C LEU A 393 15.11 -26.05 25.97
N LEU A 394 16.37 -26.46 26.19
CA LEU A 394 16.73 -27.34 27.31
C LEU A 394 16.76 -26.59 28.66
N ALA A 395 17.01 -25.28 28.66
CA ALA A 395 17.09 -24.47 29.88
C ALA A 395 15.74 -23.85 30.29
N GLY A 396 14.77 -23.73 29.38
CA GLY A 396 13.49 -23.08 29.63
C GLY A 396 12.53 -23.92 30.49
N PRO A 397 11.73 -23.31 31.39
CA PRO A 397 10.72 -24.02 32.18
C PRO A 397 9.64 -24.68 31.31
N ALA A 398 9.45 -24.19 30.08
CA ALA A 398 8.58 -24.78 29.07
C ALA A 398 9.16 -26.03 28.39
N ALA A 399 10.39 -26.49 28.69
CA ALA A 399 10.97 -27.69 28.07
C ALA A 399 10.20 -28.99 28.37
N GLY A 400 9.43 -29.02 29.46
CA GLY A 400 8.81 -30.23 30.00
C GLY A 400 7.57 -30.73 29.26
N GLU A 401 6.84 -29.86 28.54
CA GLU A 401 5.55 -30.20 27.88
C GLU A 401 5.60 -30.34 26.35
N PRO A 402 6.25 -29.47 25.55
CA PRO A 402 6.18 -29.48 24.09
C PRO A 402 7.11 -30.51 23.45
N LEU A 403 8.13 -30.99 24.15
CA LEU A 403 8.87 -32.20 23.77
C LEU A 403 8.23 -33.43 24.40
N CYS A 404 6.92 -33.62 24.22
CA CYS A 404 6.27 -34.88 24.53
C CYS A 404 7.12 -36.02 23.94
N PRO A 405 7.72 -36.90 24.76
CA PRO A 405 8.66 -37.91 24.26
C PRO A 405 8.07 -38.76 23.13
N GLY A 406 6.74 -38.93 23.11
CA GLY A 406 6.02 -39.60 22.04
C GLY A 406 6.05 -38.88 20.68
N VAL A 407 5.98 -37.55 20.63
CA VAL A 407 6.06 -36.78 19.37
C VAL A 407 7.47 -36.87 18.80
N VAL A 408 8.47 -36.67 19.66
CA VAL A 408 9.89 -36.82 19.28
C VAL A 408 10.17 -38.26 18.82
N ALA A 409 9.68 -39.26 19.56
CA ALA A 409 9.84 -40.66 19.16
C ALA A 409 9.16 -40.96 17.82
N THR A 410 7.97 -40.41 17.57
CA THR A 410 7.26 -40.57 16.28
C THR A 410 8.04 -39.92 15.14
N ALA A 411 8.54 -38.69 15.35
CA ALA A 411 9.38 -38.01 14.38
C ALA A 411 10.67 -38.81 14.08
N VAL A 412 11.38 -39.26 15.11
CA VAL A 412 12.58 -40.09 14.98
C VAL A 412 12.27 -41.40 14.24
N ASN A 413 11.17 -42.08 14.57
CA ASN A 413 10.76 -43.31 13.90
C ASN A 413 10.44 -43.07 12.42
N ASN A 414 9.75 -41.97 12.08
CA ASN A 414 9.46 -41.60 10.70
C ASN A 414 10.76 -41.26 9.94
N THR A 415 11.69 -40.53 10.55
CA THR A 415 13.01 -40.26 9.96
C THR A 415 13.80 -41.54 9.73
N LEU A 416 13.81 -42.46 10.70
CA LEU A 416 14.46 -43.77 10.56
C LEU A 416 13.81 -44.61 9.47
N ALA A 417 12.48 -44.61 9.35
CA ALA A 417 11.76 -45.30 8.29
C ALA A 417 12.11 -44.73 6.90
N SER A 418 12.16 -43.40 6.77
CA SER A 418 12.58 -42.72 5.54
C SER A 418 14.04 -43.00 5.20
N PHE A 419 14.95 -42.98 6.18
CA PHE A 419 16.35 -43.33 6.00
C PHE A 419 16.51 -44.80 5.55
N ASN A 420 15.77 -45.73 6.17
CA ASN A 420 15.80 -47.14 5.79
C ASN A 420 15.29 -47.36 4.36
N ARG A 421 14.24 -46.64 3.96
CA ARG A 421 13.72 -46.67 2.58
C ARG A 421 14.76 -46.13 1.60
N LEU A 422 15.32 -44.96 1.87
CA LEU A 422 16.37 -44.37 1.04
C LEU A 422 17.61 -45.25 0.95
N SER A 423 18.04 -45.87 2.06
CA SER A 423 19.17 -46.79 2.09
C SER A 423 18.89 -48.11 1.34
N ALA A 424 17.62 -48.50 1.20
CA ALA A 424 17.22 -49.66 0.41
C ALA A 424 17.14 -49.32 -1.08
N GLU A 425 16.65 -48.13 -1.43
CA GLU A 425 16.50 -47.63 -2.80
C GLU A 425 17.85 -47.23 -3.43
N ASP A 426 18.69 -46.47 -2.70
CA ASP A 426 20.01 -46.02 -3.14
C ASP A 426 21.06 -46.14 -2.01
N PRO A 427 21.59 -47.35 -1.76
CA PRO A 427 22.61 -47.55 -0.73
C PRO A 427 23.92 -46.81 -1.02
N GLN A 428 24.24 -46.53 -2.29
CA GLN A 428 25.49 -45.85 -2.66
C GLN A 428 25.44 -44.36 -2.36
N LEU A 429 24.30 -43.72 -2.53
CA LEU A 429 24.10 -42.33 -2.13
C LEU A 429 24.26 -42.16 -0.62
N VAL A 430 23.64 -43.05 0.17
CA VAL A 430 23.76 -43.03 1.64
C VAL A 430 25.20 -43.25 2.08
N ALA A 431 25.89 -44.25 1.51
CA ALA A 431 27.31 -44.49 1.80
C ALA A 431 28.18 -43.26 1.48
N ARG A 432 28.04 -42.66 0.30
CA ARG A 432 28.82 -41.47 -0.09
C ARG A 432 28.57 -40.25 0.80
N ARG A 433 27.35 -40.09 1.32
CA ARG A 433 27.02 -39.00 2.25
C ARG A 433 27.58 -39.27 3.64
N LEU A 434 27.47 -40.51 4.13
CA LEU A 434 28.05 -40.92 5.40
C LEU A 434 29.58 -40.82 5.39
N ASP A 435 30.24 -41.25 4.31
CA ASP A 435 31.70 -41.17 4.19
C ASP A 435 32.20 -39.73 4.27
N ARG A 436 31.52 -38.78 3.59
CA ARG A 436 31.84 -37.35 3.70
C ARG A 436 31.60 -36.82 5.10
N PHE A 437 30.44 -37.12 5.68
CA PHE A 437 30.11 -36.68 7.03
C PHE A 437 31.12 -37.21 8.07
N LEU A 438 31.53 -38.47 7.96
CA LEU A 438 32.53 -39.08 8.85
C LEU A 438 33.93 -38.50 8.65
N ALA A 439 34.29 -38.12 7.42
CA ALA A 439 35.59 -37.49 7.14
C ALA A 439 35.72 -36.10 7.77
N ASP A 440 34.61 -35.37 7.92
CA ASP A 440 34.58 -34.02 8.49
C ASP A 440 34.32 -33.99 10.01
N LEU A 441 34.06 -35.15 10.63
CA LEU A 441 33.78 -35.24 12.06
C LEU A 441 35.08 -35.25 12.89
N ASP A 442 35.10 -34.43 13.93
CA ASP A 442 36.12 -34.47 14.97
C ASP A 442 35.98 -35.79 15.76
N GLU A 443 36.96 -36.68 15.58
CA GLU A 443 36.97 -38.01 16.21
C GLU A 443 36.96 -37.94 17.74
N GLU A 444 37.57 -36.92 18.34
CA GLU A 444 37.66 -36.76 19.79
C GLU A 444 36.30 -36.34 20.37
N GLN A 445 35.66 -35.33 19.76
CA GLN A 445 34.32 -34.89 20.15
C GLN A 445 33.27 -35.98 19.92
N LEU A 446 33.36 -36.70 18.80
CA LEU A 446 32.49 -37.85 18.53
C LEU A 446 32.68 -38.94 19.59
N GLY A 447 33.93 -39.23 19.98
CA GLY A 447 34.25 -40.20 21.01
C GLY A 447 33.67 -39.81 22.38
N GLU A 448 33.77 -38.55 22.76
CA GLU A 448 33.19 -38.05 24.00
C GLU A 448 31.66 -38.10 23.99
N ALA A 449 31.03 -37.63 22.90
CA ALA A 449 29.60 -37.70 22.71
C ALA A 449 29.09 -39.15 22.76
N ALA A 450 29.78 -40.07 22.09
CA ALA A 450 29.44 -41.49 22.09
C ALA A 450 29.56 -42.13 23.48
N ARG A 451 30.57 -41.78 24.29
CA ARG A 451 30.70 -42.27 25.67
C ARG A 451 29.60 -41.75 26.59
N ARG A 452 29.28 -40.45 26.49
CA ARG A 452 28.20 -39.85 27.28
C ARG A 452 26.85 -40.43 26.87
N ALA A 453 26.57 -40.51 25.57
CA ALA A 453 25.36 -41.10 25.04
C ALA A 453 25.26 -42.60 25.38
N SER A 454 26.35 -43.37 25.29
CA SER A 454 26.31 -44.80 25.59
C SER A 454 25.96 -45.04 27.06
N SER A 455 26.51 -44.28 28.00
CA SER A 455 26.11 -44.39 29.41
C SER A 455 24.61 -44.14 29.63
N GLN A 456 24.07 -43.08 29.03
CA GLN A 456 22.65 -42.72 29.13
C GLN A 456 21.74 -43.71 28.42
N ILE A 457 22.13 -44.18 27.23
CA ILE A 457 21.40 -45.20 26.47
C ILE A 457 21.44 -46.53 27.20
N THR A 458 22.57 -46.93 27.77
CA THR A 458 22.69 -48.15 28.57
C THR A 458 21.76 -48.08 29.77
N ASP A 459 21.75 -46.97 30.51
CA ASP A 459 20.85 -46.80 31.65
C ASP A 459 19.37 -46.82 31.23
N ALA A 460 19.02 -46.18 30.11
CA ALA A 460 17.66 -46.19 29.58
C ALA A 460 17.24 -47.56 29.03
N ALA A 461 18.18 -48.28 28.40
CA ALA A 461 17.96 -49.60 27.82
C ALA A 461 17.84 -50.68 28.90
N LEU A 462 18.61 -50.59 29.99
CA LEU A 462 18.47 -51.46 31.16
C LEU A 462 17.08 -51.33 31.80
N ARG A 463 16.47 -50.15 31.72
CA ARG A 463 15.09 -49.90 32.14
C ARG A 463 14.05 -50.39 31.11
N ASN A 464 14.45 -50.69 29.87
CA ASN A 464 13.57 -51.07 28.76
C ASN A 464 14.14 -52.28 27.97
N PRO A 465 13.85 -53.53 28.40
CA PRO A 465 14.50 -54.73 27.86
C PRO A 465 14.28 -54.95 26.36
N GLY A 466 13.18 -54.43 25.79
CA GLY A 466 12.94 -54.45 24.34
C GLY A 466 13.95 -53.62 23.56
N ILE A 467 14.26 -52.41 24.04
CA ILE A 467 15.25 -51.51 23.44
C ILE A 467 16.66 -52.09 23.61
N ALA A 468 16.98 -52.61 24.81
CA ALA A 468 18.26 -53.27 25.06
C ALA A 468 18.50 -54.43 24.07
N ARG A 469 17.49 -55.28 23.84
CA ARG A 469 17.61 -56.39 22.89
C ARG A 469 17.82 -55.91 21.46
N ALA A 470 17.12 -54.86 21.04
CA ALA A 470 17.27 -54.27 19.71
C ALA A 470 18.68 -53.67 19.52
N LEU A 471 19.17 -52.91 20.50
CA LEU A 471 20.52 -52.31 20.47
C LEU A 471 21.62 -53.37 20.47
N VAL A 472 21.54 -54.38 21.33
CA VAL A 472 22.50 -55.50 21.35
C VAL A 472 22.53 -56.22 20.01
N LYS A 473 21.35 -56.49 19.42
CA LYS A 473 21.27 -57.13 18.10
C LYS A 473 21.89 -56.26 17.00
N ALA A 474 21.65 -54.95 17.03
CA ALA A 474 22.24 -54.01 16.09
C ALA A 474 23.77 -53.92 16.23
N LEU A 475 24.28 -53.79 17.46
CA LEU A 475 25.72 -53.77 17.76
C LEU A 475 26.40 -55.06 17.32
N MET A 476 25.86 -56.23 17.68
CA MET A 476 26.41 -57.52 17.26
C MET A 476 26.46 -57.66 15.74
N SER A 477 25.42 -57.20 15.03
CA SER A 477 25.38 -57.18 13.56
C SER A 477 26.45 -56.25 12.98
N ALA A 478 26.61 -55.06 13.56
CA ALA A 478 27.63 -54.09 13.15
C ALA A 478 29.06 -54.62 13.40
N THR A 479 29.35 -55.13 14.60
CA THR A 479 30.65 -55.73 14.96
C THR A 479 30.96 -56.92 14.06
N TYR A 480 29.99 -57.79 13.77
CA TYR A 480 30.17 -58.91 12.84
C TYR A 480 30.49 -58.42 11.42
N LYS A 481 29.74 -57.45 10.89
CA LYS A 481 30.01 -56.86 9.57
C LYS A 481 31.38 -56.18 9.51
N PHE A 482 31.77 -55.46 10.56
CA PHE A 482 33.07 -54.82 10.69
C PHE A 482 34.20 -55.85 10.69
N MET A 483 34.13 -56.89 11.54
CA MET A 483 35.11 -57.98 11.57
C MET A 483 35.21 -58.70 10.23
N LYS A 484 34.07 -59.00 9.59
CA LYS A 484 34.03 -59.61 8.26
C LYS A 484 34.68 -58.71 7.19
N GLY A 485 34.41 -57.41 7.22
CA GLY A 485 35.03 -56.42 6.33
C GLY A 485 36.53 -56.31 6.56
N TYR A 486 36.96 -56.26 7.81
CA TYR A 486 38.37 -56.22 8.21
C TYR A 486 39.13 -57.46 7.72
N VAL A 487 38.61 -58.66 7.98
CA VAL A 487 39.18 -59.93 7.50
C VAL A 487 39.24 -59.98 5.97
N LYS A 488 38.18 -59.53 5.28
CA LYS A 488 38.16 -59.46 3.80
C LYS A 488 39.22 -58.48 3.27
N SER A 489 39.36 -57.31 3.89
CA SER A 489 40.38 -56.32 3.50
C SER A 489 41.81 -56.83 3.72
N PHE A 490 42.04 -57.58 4.81
CA PHE A 490 43.31 -58.25 5.08
C PHE A 490 43.63 -59.32 4.04
N ARG A 491 42.63 -60.11 3.64
CA ARG A 491 42.78 -61.12 2.59
C ARG A 491 43.11 -60.49 1.23
N ILE A 492 42.43 -59.41 0.85
CA ILE A 492 42.70 -58.68 -0.39
C ILE A 492 44.11 -58.08 -0.38
N LYS A 493 44.54 -57.45 0.73
CA LYS A 493 45.91 -56.94 0.87
C LYS A 493 46.96 -58.05 0.78
N ARG A 494 46.66 -59.25 1.30
CA ARG A 494 47.54 -60.43 1.21
C ARG A 494 47.61 -61.01 -0.21
N GLU A 495 46.51 -60.97 -0.96
CA GLU A 495 46.43 -61.41 -2.36
C GLU A 495 47.07 -60.38 -3.32
N GLN A 496 47.05 -59.08 -2.97
CA GLN A 496 47.71 -58.00 -3.73
C GLN A 496 49.19 -57.82 -3.35
N GLY A 497 49.63 -58.37 -2.22
CA GLY A 497 51.01 -58.35 -1.73
C GLY A 497 51.88 -59.53 -2.18
N VAL A 498 51.47 -60.26 -3.23
CA VAL A 498 52.34 -61.20 -3.95
C VAL A 498 52.76 -60.58 -5.27
N ARG A 499 53.67 -59.61 -5.16
CA ARG A 499 54.76 -59.36 -6.11
C ARG A 499 55.96 -58.85 -5.33
#